data_AF-R7ZDL0-F1
#
_entry.id   AF-R7ZDL0-F1
#
_cell.length_a   1.000
_cell.length_b   1.000
_cell.length_c   1.000
_cell.angle_alpha   90.00
_cell.angle_beta   90.00
_cell.angle_gamma   90.00
#
_symmetry.space_group_name_H-M   'P 1'
#
loop_
_entity.id
_entity.type
_entity.pdbx_description
1 polymer ?
#
loop_
_entity_poly.entity_id
_entity_poly.type
_entity_poly.pdbx_seq_one_letter_code
_entity_poly.pdbx_strand_id
1 'polypeptide(L)'
;MSEQVNNNYFEEIFNSIEMLPEQPRKKYRIVIQIPNSVIKNRDITVNAFALYIYLKRESFKKRDSKLQLDHKRVRHKLGMKDNRPLLAAFQNLHSQGLIEEEILKMPIHSPLIITLLEVATEPFTQLPIELLDKVNIIKPCGLRLLYYYESFINRKQILRLFAFPCFETIKDDTGISHNAIIKYNNLLVKNKMLKIDKHKAEQGEYGFEKWNNHYSVLWDKIIS
;
A
#
# COMPACT_ATOMS: atom_id res chain seq x y z
N MET A 1 46.55 -53.88 7.39
CA MET A 1 46.75 -52.82 8.40
C MET A 1 45.93 -51.63 7.95
N SER A 2 44.79 -51.42 8.59
CA SER A 2 43.78 -50.41 8.25
C SER A 2 44.09 -49.11 8.99
N GLU A 3 44.27 -48.03 8.26
CA GLU A 3 44.38 -46.68 8.80
C GLU A 3 43.03 -46.26 9.39
N GLN A 4 43.01 -46.09 10.72
CA GLN A 4 41.94 -45.41 11.43
C GLN A 4 42.06 -43.91 11.10
N VAL A 5 41.19 -43.44 10.20
CA VAL A 5 41.02 -42.01 9.95
C VAL A 5 40.41 -41.38 11.21
N ASN A 6 41.09 -40.34 11.69
CA ASN A 6 40.91 -39.67 12.96
C ASN A 6 39.55 -38.94 13.02
N ASN A 7 38.57 -39.55 13.69
CA ASN A 7 37.20 -39.02 13.86
C ASN A 7 37.11 -37.76 14.73
N ASN A 8 38.19 -37.35 15.41
CA ASN A 8 38.16 -36.22 16.35
C ASN A 8 38.08 -34.85 15.67
N TYR A 9 38.45 -34.73 14.39
CA TYR A 9 38.42 -33.43 13.70
C TYR A 9 37.00 -32.99 13.31
N PHE A 10 36.08 -33.94 13.11
CA PHE A 10 34.69 -33.63 12.77
C PHE A 10 33.83 -33.28 13.99
N GLU A 11 34.13 -33.83 15.17
CA GLU A 11 33.39 -33.50 16.40
C GLU A 11 33.71 -32.10 16.92
N GLU A 12 34.96 -31.62 16.80
CA GLU A 12 35.31 -30.25 17.19
C GLU A 12 34.68 -29.18 16.27
N ILE A 13 34.52 -29.49 14.97
CA ILE A 13 33.80 -28.60 14.03
C ILE A 13 32.30 -28.57 14.35
N PHE A 14 31.69 -29.71 14.70
CA PHE A 14 30.27 -29.74 15.06
C PHE A 14 29.97 -29.04 16.40
N ASN A 15 30.87 -29.13 17.37
CA ASN A 15 30.73 -28.47 18.68
C ASN A 15 31.08 -26.97 18.67
N SER A 16 31.68 -26.45 17.58
CA SER A 16 32.01 -25.02 17.41
C SER A 16 31.06 -24.28 16.47
N ILE A 17 30.05 -24.96 15.92
CA ILE A 17 28.90 -24.28 15.31
C ILE A 17 28.07 -23.71 16.47
N GLU A 18 28.36 -22.47 16.84
CA GLU A 18 27.34 -21.64 17.48
C GLU A 18 26.08 -21.75 16.62
N MET A 19 25.09 -22.45 17.14
CA MET A 19 23.75 -22.48 16.59
C MET A 19 23.29 -21.03 16.54
N LEU A 20 23.47 -20.40 15.37
CA LEU A 20 22.96 -19.07 15.11
C LEU A 20 21.51 -19.07 15.60
N PRO A 21 21.11 -18.12 16.46
CA PRO A 21 19.79 -18.12 17.03
C PRO A 21 18.79 -18.28 15.89
N GLU A 22 17.88 -19.25 16.01
CA GLU A 22 16.81 -19.46 15.03
C GLU A 22 16.23 -18.08 14.73
N GLN A 23 16.49 -17.59 13.52
CA GLN A 23 15.92 -16.32 13.08
C GLN A 23 14.41 -16.50 13.22
N PRO A 24 13.70 -15.64 13.98
CA PRO A 24 12.30 -15.84 14.25
C PRO A 24 11.59 -16.04 12.91
N ARG A 25 10.91 -17.19 12.76
CA ARG A 25 10.21 -17.56 11.52
C ARG A 25 9.52 -16.32 10.97
N LYS A 26 9.99 -15.84 9.81
CA LYS A 26 9.49 -14.61 9.16
C LYS A 26 7.97 -14.70 9.13
N LYS A 27 7.28 -13.93 9.99
CA LYS A 27 5.82 -13.97 10.08
C LYS A 27 5.32 -13.60 8.68
N TYR A 28 4.77 -14.56 7.94
CA TYR A 28 4.30 -14.32 6.58
C TYR A 28 3.23 -13.23 6.66
N ARG A 29 3.54 -12.05 6.12
CA ARG A 29 2.67 -10.88 6.17
C ARG A 29 1.63 -11.05 5.08
N ILE A 30 0.35 -11.08 5.43
CA ILE A 30 -0.72 -11.02 4.44
C ILE A 30 -0.69 -9.61 3.85
N VAL A 31 -0.47 -9.53 2.54
CA VAL A 31 -0.38 -8.27 1.82
C VAL A 31 -1.48 -8.17 0.78
N ILE A 32 -1.92 -6.95 0.52
CA ILE A 32 -2.79 -6.64 -0.62
C ILE A 32 -1.88 -6.14 -1.75
N GLN A 33 -2.05 -6.74 -2.94
CA GLN A 33 -1.34 -6.33 -4.14
C GLN A 33 -2.22 -5.42 -4.99
N ILE A 34 -1.65 -4.29 -5.40
CA ILE A 34 -2.31 -3.32 -6.27
C ILE A 34 -1.37 -3.02 -7.45
N PRO A 35 -1.82 -3.11 -8.70
CA PRO A 35 -1.01 -2.73 -9.86
C PRO A 35 -0.53 -1.28 -9.79
N ASN A 36 0.70 -1.02 -10.22
CA ASN A 36 1.25 0.34 -10.22
C ASN A 36 0.49 1.27 -11.16
N SER A 37 -0.08 0.73 -12.24
CA SER A 37 -1.00 1.43 -13.13
C SER A 37 -2.21 2.00 -12.39
N VAL A 38 -2.80 1.26 -11.46
CA VAL A 38 -3.93 1.71 -10.63
C VAL A 38 -3.49 2.76 -9.61
N ILE A 39 -2.30 2.60 -9.02
CA ILE A 39 -1.76 3.54 -8.01
C ILE A 39 -1.49 4.92 -8.62
N LYS A 40 -0.89 4.93 -9.81
CA LYS A 40 -0.44 6.13 -10.54
C LYS A 40 -1.46 6.62 -11.58
N ASN A 41 -2.70 6.15 -11.51
CA ASN A 41 -3.78 6.63 -12.36
C ASN A 41 -4.53 7.78 -11.68
N ARG A 42 -4.30 9.00 -12.18
CA ARG A 42 -4.92 10.24 -11.70
C ARG A 42 -6.45 10.23 -11.76
N ASP A 43 -7.05 9.51 -12.71
CA ASP A 43 -8.49 9.47 -12.94
C ASP A 43 -9.22 8.58 -11.92
N ILE A 44 -8.49 7.68 -11.25
CA ILE A 44 -9.00 7.02 -10.07
C ILE A 44 -8.99 8.03 -8.93
N THR A 45 -10.16 8.36 -8.38
CA THR A 45 -10.24 9.29 -7.24
C THR A 45 -9.69 8.64 -5.97
N VAL A 46 -9.30 9.45 -4.99
CA VAL A 46 -8.77 8.95 -3.70
C VAL A 46 -9.76 8.01 -2.99
N ASN A 47 -11.05 8.33 -3.02
CA ASN A 47 -12.08 7.50 -2.40
C ASN A 47 -12.29 6.19 -3.17
N ALA A 48 -12.26 6.22 -4.50
CA ALA A 48 -12.31 5.03 -5.34
C ALA A 48 -11.10 4.13 -5.10
N PHE A 49 -9.90 4.70 -5.02
CA PHE A 49 -8.68 3.95 -4.70
C PHE A 49 -8.79 3.23 -3.34
N ALA A 50 -9.25 3.94 -2.30
CA ALA A 50 -9.46 3.34 -0.99
C ALA A 50 -10.54 2.24 -0.99
N LEU A 51 -11.63 2.44 -1.75
CA LEU A 51 -12.64 1.43 -1.96
C LEU A 51 -12.06 0.20 -2.68
N TYR A 52 -11.28 0.39 -3.74
CA TYR A 52 -10.66 -0.71 -4.48
C TYR A 52 -9.77 -1.59 -3.58
N ILE A 53 -8.93 -0.98 -2.73
CA ILE A 53 -8.11 -1.73 -1.77
C ILE A 53 -8.99 -2.52 -0.80
N TYR A 54 -10.08 -1.91 -0.31
CA TYR A 54 -11.06 -2.61 0.54
C TYR A 54 -11.68 -3.81 -0.19
N LEU A 55 -12.11 -3.65 -1.44
CA LEU A 55 -12.68 -4.73 -2.23
C LEU A 55 -11.66 -5.85 -2.45
N LYS A 56 -10.41 -5.53 -2.82
CA LYS A 56 -9.33 -6.52 -2.96
C LYS A 56 -9.11 -7.30 -1.66
N ARG A 57 -9.20 -6.65 -0.50
CA ARG A 57 -9.15 -7.34 0.81
C ARG A 57 -10.30 -8.32 0.98
N GLU A 58 -11.54 -7.88 0.74
CA GLU A 58 -12.71 -8.73 0.95
C GLU A 58 -12.74 -9.90 -0.05
N SER A 59 -12.31 -9.67 -1.29
CA SER A 59 -12.12 -10.72 -2.30
C SER A 59 -11.07 -11.75 -1.88
N PHE A 60 -9.92 -11.29 -1.39
CA PHE A 60 -8.90 -12.19 -0.85
C PHE A 60 -9.42 -13.05 0.31
N LYS A 61 -10.18 -12.44 1.24
CA LYS A 61 -10.76 -13.16 2.40
C LYS A 61 -11.79 -14.20 1.99
N LYS A 62 -12.65 -13.88 1.00
CA LYS A 62 -13.70 -14.78 0.52
C LYS A 62 -13.21 -15.77 -0.54
N ARG A 63 -12.02 -15.53 -1.13
CA ARG A 63 -11.49 -16.23 -2.31
C ARG A 63 -12.48 -16.17 -3.49
N ASP A 64 -13.12 -15.02 -3.65
CA ASP A 64 -14.15 -14.77 -4.65
C ASP A 64 -14.02 -13.34 -5.19
N SER A 65 -14.10 -13.17 -6.51
CA SER A 65 -14.15 -11.85 -7.14
C SER A 65 -15.52 -11.21 -7.01
N LYS A 66 -16.58 -12.02 -6.84
CA LYS A 66 -17.94 -11.57 -6.61
C LYS A 66 -18.19 -11.36 -5.13
N LEU A 67 -18.56 -10.13 -4.77
CA LEU A 67 -18.65 -9.65 -3.40
C LEU A 67 -20.04 -9.16 -3.09
N GLN A 68 -20.64 -9.75 -2.06
CA GLN A 68 -21.79 -9.19 -1.36
C GLN A 68 -21.32 -8.27 -0.22
N LEU A 69 -21.70 -7.00 -0.29
CA LEU A 69 -21.23 -5.92 0.59
C LEU A 69 -22.38 -5.27 1.36
N ASP A 70 -22.13 -5.01 2.65
CA ASP A 70 -22.90 -4.05 3.43
C ASP A 70 -22.29 -2.65 3.24
N HIS A 71 -22.98 -1.82 2.45
CA HIS A 71 -22.51 -0.47 2.12
C HIS A 71 -22.33 0.45 3.34
N LYS A 72 -23.08 0.24 4.43
CA LYS A 72 -22.92 1.02 5.68
C LYS A 72 -21.59 0.68 6.34
N ARG A 73 -21.26 -0.60 6.39
CA ARG A 73 -19.98 -1.09 6.91
C ARG A 73 -18.80 -0.60 6.07
N VAL A 74 -18.94 -0.62 4.74
CA VAL A 74 -17.91 -0.09 3.82
C VAL A 74 -17.66 1.39 4.11
N ARG A 75 -18.71 2.21 4.16
CA ARG A 75 -18.62 3.64 4.49
C ARG A 75 -17.89 3.89 5.81
N HIS A 76 -18.30 3.18 6.85
CA HIS A 76 -17.71 3.34 8.18
C HIS A 76 -16.23 2.96 8.20
N LYS A 77 -15.85 1.89 7.51
CA LYS A 77 -14.45 1.44 7.41
C LYS A 77 -13.57 2.41 6.60
N LEU A 78 -14.13 3.07 5.60
CA LEU A 78 -13.41 4.04 4.76
C LEU A 78 -13.49 5.49 5.27
N GLY A 79 -14.13 5.72 6.42
CA GLY A 79 -14.30 7.06 7.00
C GLY A 79 -15.21 7.99 6.17
N MET A 80 -16.13 7.42 5.38
CA MET A 80 -17.07 8.15 4.54
C MET A 80 -18.37 8.44 5.31
N LYS A 81 -18.72 9.73 5.42
CA LYS A 81 -19.85 10.19 6.24
C LYS A 81 -21.20 9.73 5.69
N ASP A 82 -21.42 9.88 4.39
CA ASP A 82 -22.70 9.58 3.72
C ASP A 82 -22.49 8.76 2.44
N ASN A 83 -23.59 8.40 1.77
CA ASN A 83 -23.59 7.52 0.59
C ASN A 83 -23.08 8.19 -0.69
N ARG A 84 -23.06 9.52 -0.77
CA ARG A 84 -22.64 10.24 -1.99
C ARG A 84 -21.18 9.94 -2.38
N PRO A 85 -20.17 10.06 -1.49
CA PRO A 85 -18.79 9.74 -1.85
C PRO A 85 -18.57 8.25 -2.12
N LEU A 86 -19.37 7.36 -1.52
CA LEU A 86 -19.29 5.92 -1.78
C LEU A 86 -19.84 5.58 -3.16
N LEU A 87 -20.98 6.16 -3.53
CA LEU A 87 -21.58 6.01 -4.86
C LEU A 87 -20.63 6.53 -5.94
N ALA A 88 -20.09 7.74 -5.76
CA ALA A 88 -19.11 8.32 -6.69
C ALA A 88 -17.84 7.46 -6.81
N ALA A 89 -17.40 6.83 -5.70
CA ALA A 89 -16.27 5.91 -5.72
C ALA A 89 -16.57 4.65 -6.55
N PHE A 90 -17.75 4.04 -6.40
CA PHE A 90 -18.16 2.91 -7.23
C PHE A 90 -18.26 3.27 -8.71
N GLN A 91 -18.91 4.39 -9.04
CA GLN A 91 -19.02 4.88 -10.42
C GLN A 91 -17.65 5.13 -11.05
N ASN A 92 -16.72 5.70 -10.28
CA ASN A 92 -15.35 5.89 -10.73
C ASN A 92 -14.64 4.54 -10.96
N LEU A 93 -14.78 3.54 -10.06
CA LEU A 93 -14.21 2.21 -10.30
C LEU A 93 -14.78 1.53 -11.55
N HIS A 94 -16.09 1.64 -11.79
CA HIS A 94 -16.72 1.12 -13.01
C HIS A 94 -16.16 1.80 -14.26
N SER A 95 -16.09 3.14 -14.27
CA SER A 95 -15.54 3.91 -15.40
C SER A 95 -14.07 3.58 -15.72
N GLN A 96 -13.34 3.03 -14.75
CA GLN A 96 -11.93 2.65 -14.87
C GLN A 96 -11.76 1.15 -15.13
N GLY A 97 -12.84 0.40 -15.36
CA GLY A 97 -12.81 -1.04 -15.65
C GLY A 97 -12.30 -1.89 -14.49
N LEU A 98 -12.50 -1.43 -13.25
CA LEU A 98 -12.04 -2.14 -12.04
C LEU A 98 -13.14 -2.98 -11.38
N ILE A 99 -14.40 -2.71 -11.72
CA ILE A 99 -15.58 -3.49 -11.35
C ILE A 99 -16.51 -3.62 -12.55
N GLU A 100 -17.31 -4.67 -12.57
CA GLU A 100 -18.26 -4.95 -13.65
C GLU A 100 -19.52 -4.08 -13.57
N GLU A 101 -20.07 -3.89 -12.37
CA GLU A 101 -21.40 -3.31 -12.21
C GLU A 101 -21.38 -1.76 -12.19
N GLU A 102 -22.24 -1.16 -13.00
CA GLU A 102 -22.57 0.25 -12.91
C GLU A 102 -23.58 0.52 -11.79
N ILE A 103 -23.15 1.24 -10.76
CA ILE A 103 -24.00 1.56 -9.60
C ILE A 103 -24.53 2.98 -9.76
N LEU A 104 -25.80 3.08 -10.16
CA LEU A 104 -26.49 4.37 -10.34
C LEU A 104 -27.08 4.90 -9.02
N LYS A 105 -27.48 4.00 -8.11
CA LYS A 105 -28.07 4.34 -6.81
C LYS A 105 -27.70 3.30 -5.76
N MET A 106 -27.47 3.76 -4.53
CA MET A 106 -27.20 2.86 -3.41
C MET A 106 -28.48 2.09 -3.00
N PRO A 107 -28.40 0.77 -2.80
CA PRO A 107 -29.52 -0.02 -2.32
C PRO A 107 -29.92 0.38 -0.89
N ILE A 108 -31.21 0.35 -0.59
CA ILE A 108 -31.74 0.78 0.72
C ILE A 108 -31.75 -0.38 1.73
N HIS A 109 -32.25 -1.55 1.30
CA HIS A 109 -32.48 -2.72 2.16
C HIS A 109 -31.76 -3.99 1.67
N SER A 110 -31.16 -3.96 0.49
CA SER A 110 -30.42 -5.08 -0.06
C SER A 110 -28.91 -4.88 0.08
N PRO A 111 -28.15 -5.99 0.15
CA PRO A 111 -26.71 -5.93 -0.01
C PRO A 111 -26.36 -5.44 -1.41
N LEU A 112 -25.21 -4.79 -1.52
CA LEU A 112 -24.64 -4.43 -2.81
C LEU A 112 -23.81 -5.61 -3.33
N ILE A 113 -24.09 -6.06 -4.56
CA ILE A 113 -23.32 -7.11 -5.22
C ILE A 113 -22.40 -6.44 -6.23
N ILE A 114 -21.10 -6.71 -6.14
CA ILE A 114 -20.11 -6.21 -7.09
C ILE A 114 -19.15 -7.34 -7.49
N THR A 115 -18.61 -7.27 -8.69
CA THR A 115 -17.63 -8.20 -9.24
C THR A 115 -16.35 -7.43 -9.54
N LEU A 116 -15.24 -7.83 -8.90
CA LEU A 116 -13.92 -7.28 -9.19
C LEU A 116 -13.41 -7.81 -10.52
N LEU A 117 -12.97 -6.90 -11.38
CA LEU A 117 -12.28 -7.25 -12.62
C LEU A 117 -10.77 -7.42 -12.34
N GLU A 118 -10.18 -8.42 -12.97
CA GLU A 118 -8.75 -8.67 -12.86
C GLU A 118 -7.98 -7.68 -13.73
N VAL A 119 -7.01 -7.00 -13.12
CA VAL A 119 -6.10 -6.09 -13.82
C VAL A 119 -4.74 -6.77 -13.87
N ALA A 120 -4.51 -7.52 -14.94
CA ALA A 120 -3.25 -8.23 -15.17
C ALA A 120 -2.19 -7.25 -15.69
N THR A 121 -1.58 -6.46 -14.78
CA THR A 121 -0.42 -5.63 -15.13
C THR A 121 0.61 -5.65 -14.01
N GLU A 122 1.71 -6.35 -14.25
CA GLU A 122 2.98 -6.08 -13.59
C GLU A 122 3.51 -4.70 -14.03
N PRO A 123 4.22 -3.96 -13.17
CA PRO A 123 4.55 -4.30 -11.78
C PRO A 123 3.41 -4.02 -10.78
N PHE A 124 3.34 -4.80 -9.70
CA PHE A 124 2.47 -4.53 -8.54
C PHE A 124 3.23 -3.96 -7.33
N THR A 125 2.50 -3.21 -6.50
CA THR A 125 2.92 -2.79 -5.15
C THR A 125 2.16 -3.59 -4.10
N GLN A 126 2.84 -3.96 -3.02
CA GLN A 126 2.25 -4.71 -1.92
C GLN A 126 2.31 -3.89 -0.64
N LEU A 127 1.23 -3.85 0.14
CA LEU A 127 1.24 -3.33 1.51
C LEU A 127 0.46 -4.25 2.46
N PRO A 128 0.75 -4.23 3.77
CA PRO A 128 0.05 -5.06 4.76
C PRO A 128 -1.46 -4.85 4.76
N ILE A 129 -2.21 -5.94 4.94
CA ILE A 129 -3.68 -5.93 4.98
C ILE A 129 -4.25 -5.04 6.10
N GLU A 130 -3.50 -4.91 7.21
CA GLU A 130 -3.82 -4.11 8.39
C GLU A 130 -3.87 -2.61 8.09
N LEU A 131 -3.26 -2.17 6.99
CA LEU A 131 -3.26 -0.77 6.60
C LEU A 131 -4.69 -0.20 6.44
N LEU A 132 -5.63 -1.03 5.98
CA LEU A 132 -7.03 -0.63 5.86
C LEU A 132 -7.69 -0.30 7.21
N ASP A 133 -7.23 -0.91 8.31
CA ASP A 133 -7.76 -0.60 9.64
C ASP A 133 -7.26 0.74 10.17
N LYS A 134 -6.22 1.31 9.56
CA LYS A 134 -5.70 2.65 9.88
C LYS A 134 -6.35 3.77 9.05
N VAL A 135 -7.20 3.47 8.07
CA VAL A 135 -7.82 4.47 7.16
C VAL A 135 -8.62 5.54 7.91
N ASN A 136 -9.28 5.21 9.02
CA ASN A 136 -9.98 6.22 9.82
C ASN A 136 -9.05 7.29 10.41
N ILE A 137 -7.78 6.94 10.63
CA ILE A 137 -6.73 7.82 11.14
C ILE A 137 -6.09 8.59 9.99
N ILE A 138 -5.57 7.89 8.98
CA ILE A 138 -4.77 8.48 7.90
C ILE A 138 -5.60 9.04 6.73
N LYS A 139 -6.91 8.74 6.72
CA LYS A 139 -7.89 9.01 5.67
C LYS A 139 -7.53 8.33 4.34
N PRO A 140 -8.49 8.26 3.39
CA PRO A 140 -8.23 7.73 2.05
C PRO A 140 -6.99 8.34 1.36
N CYS A 141 -6.71 9.64 1.55
CA CYS A 141 -5.51 10.28 0.99
C CYS A 141 -4.20 9.67 1.52
N GLY A 142 -4.09 9.46 2.84
CA GLY A 142 -2.90 8.86 3.43
C GLY A 142 -2.68 7.43 2.94
N LEU A 143 -3.76 6.66 2.78
CA LEU A 143 -3.71 5.32 2.19
C LEU A 143 -3.12 5.36 0.77
N ARG A 144 -3.60 6.28 -0.08
CA ARG A 144 -3.10 6.44 -1.45
C ARG A 144 -1.63 6.83 -1.50
N LEU A 145 -1.22 7.80 -0.68
CA LEU A 145 0.17 8.24 -0.63
C LEU A 145 1.13 7.12 -0.18
N LEU A 146 0.75 6.28 0.78
CA LEU A 146 1.57 5.15 1.20
C LEU A 146 1.79 4.14 0.06
N TYR A 147 0.73 3.75 -0.65
CA TYR A 147 0.86 2.90 -1.84
C TYR A 147 1.71 3.58 -2.92
N TYR A 148 1.52 4.88 -3.13
CA TYR A 148 2.29 5.63 -4.11
C TYR A 148 3.79 5.61 -3.79
N TYR A 149 4.20 5.94 -2.57
CA TYR A 149 5.61 5.89 -2.18
C TYR A 149 6.17 4.46 -2.24
N GLU A 150 5.42 3.48 -1.74
CA GLU A 150 5.84 2.07 -1.78
C GLU A 150 6.08 1.58 -3.22
N SER A 151 5.35 2.11 -4.20
CA SER A 151 5.51 1.72 -5.61
C SER A 151 6.86 2.03 -6.24
N PHE A 152 7.69 2.86 -5.59
CA PHE A 152 9.07 3.15 -6.02
C PHE A 152 10.11 2.30 -5.26
N ILE A 153 9.72 1.63 -4.17
CA ILE A 153 10.63 0.95 -3.26
C ILE A 153 10.79 -0.50 -3.69
N ASN A 154 12.03 -0.93 -3.93
CA ASN A 154 12.35 -2.35 -4.11
C ASN A 154 12.97 -2.90 -2.83
N ARG A 155 12.15 -3.52 -1.98
CA ARG A 155 12.60 -4.06 -0.69
C ARG A 155 13.61 -5.21 -0.79
N LYS A 156 13.84 -5.77 -1.98
CA LYS A 156 14.91 -6.77 -2.21
C LYS A 156 16.28 -6.10 -2.37
N GLN A 157 16.33 -4.80 -2.65
CA GLN A 157 17.55 -4.04 -2.86
C GLN A 157 17.76 -3.04 -1.73
N ILE A 158 18.82 -3.23 -0.94
CA ILE A 158 19.16 -2.39 0.23
C ILE A 158 19.32 -0.91 -0.16
N LEU A 159 19.75 -0.63 -1.40
CA LEU A 159 19.94 0.73 -1.90
C LEU A 159 18.64 1.44 -2.35
N ARG A 160 17.51 0.74 -2.44
CA ARG A 160 16.22 1.29 -2.93
C ARG A 160 15.12 1.22 -1.87
N LEU A 161 15.43 1.74 -0.68
CA LEU A 161 14.54 1.72 0.50
C LEU A 161 13.70 2.98 0.69
N PHE A 162 13.74 3.92 -0.26
CA PHE A 162 12.98 5.16 -0.22
C PHE A 162 12.48 5.54 -1.62
N ALA A 163 11.39 6.30 -1.66
CA ALA A 163 10.90 6.99 -2.85
C ALA A 163 11.38 8.44 -2.83
N PHE A 164 11.56 9.07 -3.99
CA PHE A 164 11.95 10.47 -4.10
C PHE A 164 11.13 11.30 -5.13
N PRO A 165 9.81 11.06 -5.29
CA PRO A 165 9.00 11.86 -6.19
C PRO A 165 8.84 13.29 -5.65
N CYS A 166 8.86 14.30 -6.53
CA CYS A 166 8.52 15.67 -6.15
C CYS A 166 7.00 15.85 -6.06
N PHE A 167 6.54 16.96 -5.48
CA PHE A 167 5.10 17.21 -5.28
C PHE A 167 4.31 17.31 -6.57
N GLU A 168 4.92 17.82 -7.63
CA GLU A 168 4.34 17.90 -8.98
C GLU A 168 4.08 16.49 -9.52
N THR A 169 5.07 15.60 -9.45
CA THR A 169 4.91 14.20 -9.88
C THR A 169 3.85 13.48 -9.07
N ILE A 170 3.83 13.65 -7.74
CA ILE A 170 2.77 13.05 -6.90
C ILE A 170 1.39 13.54 -7.34
N LYS A 171 1.25 14.86 -7.58
CA LYS A 171 -0.02 15.46 -8.00
C LYS A 171 -0.46 14.94 -9.36
N ASP A 172 0.46 14.85 -10.32
CA ASP A 172 0.14 14.44 -11.69
C ASP A 172 -0.22 12.94 -11.76
N ASP A 173 0.44 12.10 -10.97
CA ASP A 173 0.15 10.66 -10.91
C ASP A 173 -1.11 10.32 -10.09
N THR A 174 -1.42 11.11 -9.04
CA THR A 174 -2.45 10.73 -8.06
C THR A 174 -3.67 11.66 -8.04
N GLY A 175 -3.59 12.82 -8.68
CA GLY A 175 -4.59 13.88 -8.59
C GLY A 175 -4.68 14.57 -7.22
N ILE A 176 -3.81 14.24 -6.26
CA ILE A 176 -3.82 14.84 -4.93
C ILE A 176 -3.18 16.23 -4.99
N SER A 177 -3.87 17.26 -4.50
CA SER A 177 -3.34 18.62 -4.48
C SER A 177 -2.13 18.77 -3.55
N HIS A 178 -1.26 19.74 -3.83
CA HIS A 178 -0.06 20.04 -3.03
C HIS A 178 -0.39 20.18 -1.53
N ASN A 179 -1.38 21.00 -1.18
CA ASN A 179 -1.79 21.21 0.22
C ASN A 179 -2.26 19.91 0.89
N ALA A 180 -2.96 19.04 0.16
CA ALA A 180 -3.36 17.74 0.66
C ALA A 180 -2.15 16.83 0.84
N ILE A 181 -1.19 16.80 -0.10
CA ILE A 181 0.04 16.03 0.03
C ILE A 181 0.78 16.42 1.32
N ILE A 182 1.02 17.71 1.56
CA ILE A 182 1.67 18.19 2.79
C ILE A 182 0.89 17.73 4.03
N LYS A 183 -0.41 18.00 4.08
CA LYS A 183 -1.28 17.66 5.22
C LYS A 183 -1.22 16.17 5.55
N TYR A 184 -1.38 15.31 4.54
CA TYR A 184 -1.45 13.87 4.75
C TYR A 184 -0.07 13.25 4.98
N ASN A 185 1.00 13.79 4.40
CA ASN A 185 2.37 13.42 4.77
C ASN A 185 2.65 13.71 6.25
N ASN A 186 2.30 14.90 6.74
CA ASN A 186 2.45 15.23 8.15
C ASN A 186 1.64 14.28 9.05
N LEU A 187 0.44 13.90 8.62
CA LEU A 187 -0.40 12.94 9.34
C LEU A 187 0.23 11.53 9.37
N LEU A 188 0.80 11.06 8.26
CA LEU A 188 1.50 9.78 8.18
C LEU A 188 2.76 9.75 9.05
N VAL A 189 3.54 10.84 9.05
CA VAL A 189 4.72 11.01 9.91
C VAL A 189 4.32 11.02 11.38
N LYS A 190 3.27 11.77 11.76
CA LYS A 190 2.75 11.80 13.14
C LYS A 190 2.35 10.41 13.63
N ASN A 191 1.80 9.58 12.75
CA ASN A 191 1.41 8.20 13.06
C ASN A 191 2.53 7.18 12.82
N LYS A 192 3.76 7.63 12.55
CA LYS A 192 4.96 6.80 12.37
C LYS A 192 4.86 5.80 11.20
N MET A 193 4.00 6.04 10.22
CA MET A 193 3.84 5.17 9.04
C MET A 193 4.74 5.59 7.86
N LEU A 194 5.26 6.82 7.92
CA LEU A 194 6.13 7.41 6.91
C LEU A 194 7.27 8.14 7.61
N LYS A 195 8.49 7.98 7.09
CA LYS A 195 9.64 8.84 7.39
C LYS A 195 9.91 9.72 6.17
N ILE A 196 10.19 11.00 6.41
CA ILE A 196 10.56 11.94 5.35
C ILE A 196 11.89 12.57 5.72
N ASP A 197 12.93 12.22 4.98
CA ASP A 197 14.23 12.88 5.06
C ASP A 197 14.24 14.01 4.03
N LYS A 198 14.21 15.26 4.52
CA LYS A 198 14.20 16.45 3.67
C LYS A 198 15.64 16.80 3.29
N HIS A 199 15.93 16.85 2.00
CA HIS A 199 17.21 17.37 1.52
C HIS A 199 17.06 18.83 1.09
N LYS A 200 18.15 19.61 1.24
CA LYS A 200 18.17 20.99 0.76
C LYS A 200 17.97 21.00 -0.76
N ALA A 201 17.27 22.02 -1.25
CA ALA A 201 17.11 22.21 -2.67
C ALA A 201 18.47 22.40 -3.34
N GLU A 202 18.75 21.59 -4.35
CA GLU A 202 19.82 21.89 -5.29
C GLU A 202 19.31 23.01 -6.20
N GLN A 203 20.12 24.04 -6.43
CA GLN A 203 19.80 25.08 -7.41
C GLN A 203 19.66 24.40 -8.78
N GLY A 204 18.43 24.34 -9.30
CA GLY A 204 18.22 23.97 -10.69
C GLY A 204 18.81 25.02 -11.63
N GLU A 205 19.09 24.65 -12.88
CA GLU A 205 19.63 25.55 -13.94
C GLU A 205 18.81 26.84 -14.14
N TYR A 206 17.58 26.90 -13.63
CA TYR A 206 16.66 28.03 -13.76
C TYR A 206 16.30 28.71 -12.42
N GLY A 207 17.06 28.46 -11.34
CA GLY A 207 16.87 29.16 -10.06
C GLY A 207 15.67 28.70 -9.22
N PHE A 208 15.01 27.60 -9.59
CA PHE A 208 13.96 26.99 -8.78
C PHE A 208 14.54 26.02 -7.74
N GLU A 209 14.16 26.19 -6.48
CA GLU A 209 14.47 25.26 -5.40
C GLU A 209 13.64 23.97 -5.56
N LYS A 210 14.25 22.88 -6.03
CA LYS A 210 13.60 21.57 -6.10
C LYS A 210 13.88 20.79 -4.82
N TRP A 211 12.84 20.54 -4.03
CA TRP A 211 12.94 19.71 -2.82
C TRP A 211 13.04 18.23 -3.19
N ASN A 212 14.21 17.63 -2.98
CA ASN A 212 14.43 16.20 -3.13
C ASN A 212 14.13 15.50 -1.80
N ASN A 213 12.85 15.25 -1.48
CA ASN A 213 12.50 14.54 -0.25
C ASN A 213 12.66 13.02 -0.45
N HIS A 214 13.23 12.33 0.53
CA HIS A 214 13.23 10.87 0.57
C HIS A 214 12.09 10.38 1.48
N TYR A 215 11.22 9.54 0.94
CA TYR A 215 10.04 8.99 1.59
C TYR A 215 10.26 7.50 1.87
N SER A 216 10.25 7.10 3.14
CA SER A 216 10.41 5.70 3.54
C SER A 216 9.15 5.20 4.25
N VAL A 217 8.51 4.16 3.70
CA VAL A 217 7.32 3.55 4.28
C VAL A 217 7.70 2.54 5.37
N LEU A 218 7.12 2.71 6.56
CA LEU A 218 7.48 1.98 7.77
C LEU A 218 6.47 0.85 8.07
N TRP A 219 6.67 -0.32 7.47
CA TRP A 219 5.74 -1.47 7.60
C TRP A 219 5.51 -1.91 9.05
N ASP A 220 6.55 -1.91 9.88
CA ASP A 220 6.44 -2.40 11.26
C ASP A 220 5.49 -1.55 12.11
N LYS A 221 5.29 -0.27 11.75
CA LYS A 221 4.35 0.64 12.40
C LYS A 221 2.94 0.59 11.82
N ILE A 222 2.79 0.04 10.62
CA ILE A 222 1.47 -0.22 10.02
C ILE A 222 0.82 -1.44 10.69
N ILE A 223 1.63 -2.46 10.99
CA ILE A 223 1.19 -3.76 11.52
C ILE A 223 0.99 -3.73 13.04
N SER A 224 1.69 -2.83 13.75
CA SER A 224 1.51 -2.60 15.20
C SER A 224 0.18 -1.93 15.54
#